data_AF-A0A966WAA1-F1
#
_entry.id   AF-A0A966WAA1-F1
#
_cell.length_a   1.000
_cell.length_b   1.000
_cell.length_c   1.000
_cell.angle_alpha   90.00
_cell.angle_beta   90.00
_cell.angle_gamma   90.00
#
_symmetry.space_group_name_H-M   'P 1'
#
loop_
_entity.id
_entity.type
_entity.pdbx_description
1 polymer ?
#
loop_
_entity_poly.entity_id
_entity_poly.type
_entity_poly.pdbx_seq_one_letter_code
_entity_poly.pdbx_strand_id
1 'polypeptide(L)' 'MSPDAAALTIGELEANYSLYCKALRLLIREGKSINKVRRTVCWQRLETLHTCLPNQYRDPDYLFALLKRELGGESVVEAV' A
#
# COMPACT_ATOMS: atom_id res chain seq x y z
N MET A 1 -4.29 24.50 -15.33
CA MET A 1 -3.06 24.07 -14.64
C MET A 1 -3.51 23.12 -13.53
N SER A 2 -3.44 21.81 -13.72
CA SER A 2 -3.93 20.84 -12.72
C SER A 2 -2.88 20.67 -11.61
N PRO A 3 -3.20 20.87 -10.33
CA PRO A 3 -2.25 20.80 -9.21
C PRO A 3 -2.05 19.36 -8.68
N ASP A 4 -2.26 18.33 -9.49
CA ASP A 4 -2.25 16.92 -9.05
C ASP A 4 -0.88 16.25 -9.11
N ALA A 5 0.17 17.07 -9.21
CA ALA A 5 1.56 16.66 -8.98
C ALA A 5 2.18 17.50 -7.87
N ALA A 6 1.36 17.94 -6.89
CA ALA A 6 1.89 18.39 -5.62
C ALA A 6 2.79 17.28 -5.11
N ALA A 7 4.08 17.58 -5.00
CA ALA A 7 5.05 16.77 -4.29
C ALA A 7 4.57 16.67 -2.84
N LEU A 8 3.65 15.73 -2.58
CA LEU A 8 3.15 15.43 -1.25
C LEU A 8 4.39 15.18 -0.40
N THR A 9 4.58 16.02 0.61
CA THR A 9 5.67 15.86 1.55
C THR A 9 5.55 14.49 2.23
N ILE A 10 6.66 13.94 2.74
CA ILE A 10 6.65 12.64 3.43
C ILE A 10 5.54 12.59 4.49
N GLY A 11 5.33 13.67 5.25
CA GLY A 11 4.24 13.76 6.23
C GLY A 11 2.82 13.64 5.63
N GLU A 12 2.57 14.17 4.44
CA GLU A 12 1.28 13.99 3.76
C GLU A 12 1.12 12.58 3.19
N LEU A 13 2.22 11.98 2.73
CA LEU A 13 2.23 10.56 2.33
C LEU A 13 1.90 9.66 3.53
N GLU A 14 2.47 9.93 4.71
CA GLU A 14 2.16 9.20 5.95
C GLU A 14 0.70 9.41 6.38
N ALA A 15 0.17 10.63 6.31
CA ALA A 15 -1.23 10.91 6.61
C ALA A 15 -2.19 10.12 5.70
N ASN A 16 -1.80 9.92 4.43
CA ASN A 16 -2.55 9.15 3.45
C ASN A 16 -2.18 7.64 3.45
N TYR A 17 -1.28 7.19 4.33
CA TYR A 17 -0.84 5.79 4.37
C TYR A 17 -2.00 4.80 4.54
N SER A 18 -2.95 5.14 5.41
CA SER A 18 -4.18 4.37 5.63
C SER A 18 -5.00 4.19 4.34
N LEU A 19 -4.99 5.20 3.45
CA LEU A 19 -5.68 5.14 2.16
C LEU A 19 -4.94 4.20 1.20
N TYR A 20 -3.61 4.27 1.13
CA TYR A 20 -2.81 3.38 0.28
C TYR A 20 -2.95 1.91 0.70
N CYS A 21 -2.96 1.64 2.00
CA CYS A 21 -3.15 0.29 2.53
C CYS A 21 -4.55 -0.26 2.19
N LYS A 22 -5.61 0.56 2.31
CA LYS A 22 -6.97 0.20 1.86
C LYS A 22 -7.04 -0.08 0.36
N ALA A 23 -6.42 0.78 -0.46
CA ALA A 23 -6.36 0.58 -1.90
C ALA A 23 -5.60 -0.69 -2.27
N LEU A 24 -4.50 -0.99 -1.58
CA LEU A 24 -3.72 -2.21 -1.75
C LEU A 24 -4.56 -3.46 -1.46
N ARG A 25 -5.31 -3.46 -0.35
CA ARG A 25 -6.27 -4.54 -0.03
C ARG A 25 -7.34 -4.71 -1.10
N LEU A 26 -7.88 -3.61 -1.63
CA LEU A 26 -8.89 -3.67 -2.69
C LEU A 26 -8.32 -4.30 -3.97
N LEU A 27 -7.10 -3.90 -4.38
CA LEU A 27 -6.42 -4.47 -5.55
C LEU A 27 -6.14 -5.96 -5.38
N ILE A 28 -5.75 -6.40 -4.18
CA ILE A 28 -5.55 -7.81 -3.84
C ILE A 28 -6.87 -8.57 -3.94
N ARG A 29 -7.96 -8.01 -3.39
CA ARG A 29 -9.31 -8.59 -3.45
C ARG A 29 -9.86 -8.68 -4.88
N GLU A 30 -9.52 -7.73 -5.74
CA GLU A 30 -9.79 -7.81 -7.18
C GLU A 30 -8.98 -8.92 -7.89
N GLY A 31 -8.03 -9.57 -7.21
CA GLY A 31 -7.15 -10.57 -7.81
C GLY A 31 -6.08 -9.96 -8.71
N LYS A 32 -5.71 -8.68 -8.52
CA LYS A 32 -4.67 -8.05 -9.33
C LYS A 32 -3.32 -8.68 -9.00
N SER A 33 -2.59 -9.08 -10.05
CA SER A 33 -1.20 -9.52 -9.90
C SER A 33 -0.32 -8.39 -9.39
N ILE A 34 0.72 -8.73 -8.62
CA ILE A 34 1.68 -7.78 -8.06
C ILE A 34 2.26 -6.83 -9.12
N ASN A 35 2.53 -7.34 -10.33
CA ASN A 35 3.05 -6.54 -11.45
C ASN A 35 2.11 -5.42 -11.93
N LYS A 36 0.81 -5.56 -11.68
CA LYS A 36 -0.21 -4.54 -11.99
C LYS A 36 -0.33 -3.56 -10.83
N VAL A 37 -0.22 -4.05 -9.60
CA VAL A 37 -0.20 -3.24 -8.38
C VAL A 37 1.02 -2.34 -8.30
N ARG A 38 2.22 -2.84 -8.67
CA ARG A 38 3.46 -2.06 -8.75
C ARG A 38 3.36 -0.82 -9.64
N ARG A 39 2.53 -0.89 -10.68
CA ARG A 39 2.24 0.22 -11.60
C ARG A 39 1.20 1.22 -11.08
N THR A 40 0.64 1.00 -9.89
CA THR A 40 -0.35 1.91 -9.30
C THR A 40 0.33 3.00 -8.48
N VAL A 41 -0.33 4.16 -8.42
CA VAL A 41 0.10 5.29 -7.59
C VAL A 41 0.23 4.92 -6.12
N CYS A 42 -0.65 4.08 -5.58
CA CYS A 42 -0.59 3.68 -4.17
C CYS A 42 0.69 2.91 -3.85
N TRP A 43 1.14 2.03 -4.75
CA TRP A 43 2.40 1.32 -4.58
C TRP A 43 3.60 2.26 -4.62
N GLN A 44 3.68 3.12 -5.64
CA GLN A 44 4.77 4.07 -5.79
C GLN A 44 4.91 4.97 -4.55
N ARG A 45 3.78 5.38 -3.96
CA ARG A 45 3.75 6.16 -2.72
C ARG A 45 4.26 5.37 -1.50
N LEU A 46 3.90 4.09 -1.38
CA LEU A 46 4.43 3.20 -0.33
C LEU A 46 5.94 2.95 -0.51
N GLU A 47 6.40 2.78 -1.74
CA GLU A 47 7.81 2.60 -2.09
C GLU A 47 8.63 3.85 -1.75
N THR A 48 8.10 5.05 -2.04
CA THR A 48 8.70 6.32 -1.63
C THR A 48 8.79 6.43 -0.10
N LEU A 49 7.73 6.06 0.63
CA LEU A 49 7.75 6.05 2.10
C LEU A 49 8.81 5.10 2.65
N HIS A 50 8.90 3.88 2.12
CA HIS A 50 9.94 2.92 2.49
C HIS A 50 11.35 3.44 2.17
N THR A 51 11.54 4.07 1.00
CA THR A 51 12.82 4.64 0.58
C THR A 51 13.26 5.80 1.47
N CYS A 52 12.32 6.67 1.86
CA CYS A 52 12.61 7.80 2.73
C CYS A 52 12.69 7.43 4.22
N LEU A 53 11.96 6.39 4.65
CA LEU A 53 11.82 5.99 6.05
C LEU A 53 11.89 4.45 6.18
N PRO A 54 13.04 3.82 5.86
CA PRO A 54 13.18 2.36 5.86
C PRO A 54 13.05 1.75 7.26
N ASN A 55 13.24 2.55 8.32
CA ASN A 55 13.10 2.10 9.70
C ASN A 55 11.63 2.04 10.17
N GLN A 56 10.72 2.79 9.52
CA GLN A 56 9.31 2.87 9.90
C GLN A 56 8.40 2.08 8.95
N TYR A 57 8.71 2.08 7.66
CA TYR A 57 7.88 1.45 6.63
C TYR A 57 8.56 0.20 6.07
N ARG A 58 7.81 -0.91 6.02
CA ARG A 58 8.26 -2.17 5.41
C ARG A 58 8.13 -2.12 3.90
N ASP A 59 8.90 -2.98 3.22
CA ASP A 59 8.81 -3.19 1.79
C ASP A 59 7.36 -3.38 1.31
N PRO A 60 6.93 -2.66 0.26
CA PRO A 60 5.59 -2.81 -0.30
C PRO A 60 5.34 -4.22 -0.85
N ASP A 61 6.40 -4.92 -1.28
CA ASP A 61 6.34 -6.32 -1.73
C ASP A 61 6.01 -7.28 -0.59
N TYR A 62 6.68 -7.11 0.55
CA TYR A 62 6.38 -7.87 1.76
C TYR A 62 4.96 -7.57 2.27
N LEU A 63 4.56 -6.29 2.31
CA LEU A 63 3.20 -5.88 2.67
C LEU A 63 2.15 -6.52 1.76
N PHE A 64 2.38 -6.54 0.45
CA PHE A 64 1.47 -7.16 -0.51
C PHE A 64 1.37 -8.67 -0.31
N ALA A 65 2.50 -9.37 -0.12
CA ALA A 65 2.50 -10.80 0.14
C ALA A 65 1.77 -11.16 1.45
N LEU A 66 2.00 -10.38 2.51
CA LEU A 66 1.32 -10.51 3.79
C LEU A 66 -0.19 -10.29 3.63
N LEU A 67 -0.61 -9.15 3.07
CA LEU A 67 -2.02 -8.83 2.85
C LEU A 67 -2.71 -9.82 1.93
N LYS A 68 -2.01 -10.35 0.91
CA LYS A 68 -2.52 -11.40 0.03
C LYS A 68 -2.73 -12.71 0.77
N ARG A 69 -1.84 -13.05 1.71
CA ARG A 69 -2.01 -14.22 2.58
C ARG A 69 -3.16 -14.03 3.55
N GLU A 70 -3.30 -12.85 4.17
CA GLU A 70 -4.41 -12.52 5.07
C GLU A 70 -5.75 -12.59 4.32
N LEU A 71 -5.87 -11.87 3.21
CA LEU A 71 -7.10 -11.82 2.41
C LEU A 71 -7.42 -13.15 1.71
N GLY A 72 -6.40 -13.95 1.39
CA GLY A 72 -6.56 -15.31 0.87
C GLY A 72 -6.75 -16.36 1.98
N GLY A 73 -6.48 -15.97 3.23
CA GLY A 73 -6.52 -16.80 4.43
C GLY A 73 -7.66 -16.46 5.38
N GLU A 74 -8.49 -15.46 5.05
CA GLU A 74 -9.74 -15.15 5.75
C GLU A 74 -10.81 -16.22 5.47
N SER A 75 -10.57 -17.40 6.03
CA SER A 75 -11.55 -18.05 6.89
C SER A 75 -10.98 -18.05 8.30
N VAL A 76 -11.66 -17.27 9.15
CA VAL A 76 -11.75 -17.29 10.63
C VAL A 76 -10.70 -16.56 11.50
N VAL A 77 -11.26 -15.72 12.39
CA VAL A 77 -10.77 -15.12 13.67
C VAL A 77 -9.77 -13.94 13.53
N GLU A 78 -9.95 -12.77 14.15
CA GLU A 78 -10.41 -12.47 15.52
C GLU A 78 -11.21 -11.15 15.59
N ALA A 79 -12.32 -11.21 16.32
CA ALA A 79 -12.73 -10.15 17.22
C ALA A 79 -12.09 -10.44 18.57
N VAL A 80 -11.29 -9.51 19.09
CA VAL A 80 -10.88 -9.42 20.50
C VAL A 80 -11.01 -7.98 20.95
#